data_AF-A0A4Y5YVR9-F1
#
_entry.id   AF-A0A4Y5YVR9-F1
#
_cell.length_a   1.000
_cell.length_b   1.000
_cell.length_c   1.000
_cell.angle_alpha   90.00
_cell.angle_beta   90.00
_cell.angle_gamma   90.00
#
_symmetry.space_group_name_H-M   'P 1'
#
loop_
_entity.id
_entity.type
_entity.pdbx_description
1 polymer ?
#
loop_
_entity_poly.entity_id
_entity_poly.type
_entity_poly.pdbx_seq_one_letter_code
_entity_poly.pdbx_strand_id
1 'polypeptide(L)'
;MTGSVWASDQRASGRAYIDALTVAGFDRAAMQVTQDVTTVGNPVESLMFAVRWGDTECLIGQVGPSTGEPVTVVMPQLAEGRCLVGATRAIDW
;
A
#
# COMPACT_ATOMS: atom_id res chain seq x y z
N MET A 1 2.99 -11.44 5.69
CA MET A 1 2.69 -10.01 5.86
C MET A 1 1.50 -9.60 4.99
N THR A 2 1.67 -9.21 3.71
CA THR A 2 0.55 -8.81 2.83
C THR A 2 -0.53 -9.88 2.71
N GLY A 3 -0.14 -11.13 2.42
CA GLY A 3 -1.08 -12.26 2.36
C GLY A 3 -1.78 -12.53 3.69
N SER A 4 -1.10 -12.27 4.82
CA SER A 4 -1.67 -12.43 6.16
C SER A 4 -2.76 -11.39 6.43
N VAL A 5 -2.55 -10.13 6.04
CA VAL A 5 -3.57 -9.08 6.12
C VAL A 5 -4.74 -9.39 5.18
N TRP A 6 -4.45 -9.81 3.95
CA TRP A 6 -5.47 -10.15 2.95
C TRP A 6 -6.39 -11.30 3.40
N ALA A 7 -5.85 -12.28 4.12
CA ALA A 7 -6.61 -13.39 4.67
C ALA A 7 -7.49 -13.00 5.88
N SER A 8 -7.37 -11.77 6.39
CA SER A 8 -8.10 -11.30 7.58
C SER A 8 -9.31 -10.43 7.24
N ASP A 9 -10.05 -10.03 8.26
CA ASP A 9 -11.14 -9.06 8.13
C ASP A 9 -10.65 -7.62 7.88
N GLN A 10 -9.35 -7.36 8.05
CA GLN A 10 -8.72 -6.07 7.79
C GLN A 10 -8.25 -5.89 6.34
N ARG A 11 -8.59 -6.82 5.44
CA ARG A 11 -8.11 -6.83 4.04
C ARG A 11 -8.47 -5.59 3.21
N ALA A 12 -9.47 -4.82 3.63
CA ALA A 12 -9.87 -3.58 2.98
C ALA A 12 -9.25 -2.33 3.63
N SER A 13 -8.49 -2.47 4.71
CA SER A 13 -7.89 -1.36 5.45
C SER A 13 -6.49 -1.07 4.94
N GLY A 14 -6.28 0.09 4.32
CA GLY A 14 -4.95 0.51 3.86
C GLY A 14 -3.96 0.60 5.03
N ARG A 15 -4.45 1.05 6.19
CA ARG A 15 -3.66 1.12 7.42
C ARG A 15 -3.11 -0.23 7.85
N ALA A 16 -3.90 -1.30 7.75
CA ALA A 16 -3.47 -2.63 8.18
C ALA A 16 -2.25 -3.14 7.39
N TYR A 17 -2.14 -2.79 6.10
CA TYR A 17 -0.97 -3.14 5.28
C TYR A 17 0.28 -2.36 5.69
N ILE A 18 0.14 -1.05 5.92
CA ILE A 18 1.23 -0.20 6.39
C ILE A 18 1.72 -0.63 7.79
N ASP A 19 0.80 -0.97 8.69
CA ASP A 19 1.16 -1.48 10.03
C ASP A 19 1.89 -2.82 9.94
N ALA A 20 1.42 -3.73 9.08
CA ALA A 20 2.11 -5.00 8.87
C ALA A 20 3.52 -4.81 8.27
N LEU A 21 3.71 -3.87 7.34
CA LEU A 21 5.02 -3.49 6.81
C LEU A 21 5.93 -2.91 7.89
N THR A 22 5.39 -2.03 8.74
CA THR A 22 6.13 -1.43 9.85
C THR A 22 6.60 -2.51 10.82
N VAL A 23 5.74 -3.48 11.17
CA VAL A 23 6.10 -4.62 12.04
C VAL A 23 7.23 -5.47 11.47
N ALA A 24 7.35 -5.58 10.14
CA ALA A 24 8.48 -6.29 9.53
C ALA A 24 9.74 -5.43 9.36
N GLY A 25 9.74 -4.18 9.83
CA GLY A 25 10.93 -3.33 9.89
C GLY A 25 11.06 -2.30 8.77
N PHE A 26 10.03 -2.09 7.95
CA PHE A 26 10.03 -1.00 6.98
C PHE A 26 9.73 0.36 7.64
N ASP A 27 10.40 1.41 7.20
CA ASP A 27 10.15 2.78 7.69
C ASP A 27 8.82 3.32 7.17
N ARG A 28 7.92 3.68 8.08
CA ARG A 28 6.61 4.29 7.79
C ARG A 28 6.74 5.57 6.97
N ALA A 29 7.76 6.39 7.22
CA ALA A 29 7.99 7.64 6.48
C ALA A 29 8.41 7.40 5.01
N ALA A 30 8.79 6.16 4.67
CA ALA A 30 9.08 5.75 3.31
C ALA A 30 7.86 5.17 2.58
N MET A 31 6.70 5.09 3.23
CA MET A 31 5.52 4.42 2.68
C MET A 31 4.52 5.38 2.04
N GLN A 32 3.76 4.82 1.10
CA GLN A 32 2.65 5.46 0.42
C GLN A 32 1.46 4.50 0.40
N VAL A 33 0.25 5.02 0.54
CA VAL A 33 -0.98 4.23 0.43
C VAL A 33 -2.06 5.05 -0.25
N THR A 34 -2.88 4.39 -1.06
CA THR A 34 -4.07 5.00 -1.67
C THR A 34 -5.23 5.06 -0.67
N GLN A 35 -6.30 5.77 -1.03
CA GLN A 35 -7.52 5.76 -0.22
C GLN A 35 -8.14 4.36 -0.21
N ASP A 36 -8.65 3.95 0.94
CA ASP A 36 -9.36 2.68 1.15
C ASP A 36 -10.89 2.83 1.03
N VAL A 37 -11.38 4.08 0.95
CA VAL A 37 -12.80 4.41 0.71
C VAL A 37 -12.95 5.43 -0.41
N THR A 38 -14.02 5.28 -1.17
CA THR A 38 -14.45 6.21 -2.22
C THR A 38 -15.08 7.48 -1.61
N THR A 39 -15.29 8.51 -2.43
CA THR A 39 -15.92 9.77 -2.01
C THR A 39 -17.37 9.61 -1.55
N VAL A 40 -18.04 8.52 -1.92
CA VAL A 40 -19.40 8.16 -1.49
C VAL A 40 -19.42 7.13 -0.35
N GLY A 41 -18.27 6.80 0.22
CA GLY A 41 -18.15 5.95 1.42
C GLY A 41 -18.11 4.44 1.17
N ASN A 42 -18.07 4.00 -0.08
CA ASN A 42 -17.89 2.58 -0.40
C ASN A 42 -16.41 2.16 -0.30
N PRO A 43 -16.09 0.90 0.07
CA PRO A 43 -14.75 0.35 -0.07
C PRO A 43 -14.25 0.44 -1.51
N VAL A 44 -12.93 0.62 -1.69
CA VAL A 44 -12.32 0.60 -3.01
C VAL A 44 -12.19 -0.82 -3.57
N GLU A 45 -12.31 -0.96 -4.89
CA GLU A 45 -12.12 -2.24 -5.59
C GLU A 45 -10.64 -2.62 -5.74
N SER A 46 -9.76 -1.62 -5.70
CA SER A 46 -8.31 -1.79 -5.75
C SER A 46 -7.66 -0.80 -4.79
N LEU A 47 -6.75 -1.31 -3.97
CA LEU A 47 -5.94 -0.57 -3.03
C LEU A 47 -4.47 -0.86 -3.32
N MET A 48 -3.70 0.21 -3.49
CA MET A 48 -2.25 0.15 -3.62
C MET A 48 -1.56 0.72 -2.39
N PHE A 49 -0.46 0.07 -2.00
CA PHE A 49 0.51 0.55 -1.02
C PHE A 49 1.92 0.35 -1.57
N ALA A 50 2.88 1.12 -1.09
CA ALA A 50 4.27 0.97 -1.47
C ALA A 50 5.21 1.44 -0.37
N VAL A 51 6.46 0.99 -0.44
CA VAL A 51 7.56 1.49 0.38
C VAL A 51 8.79 1.67 -0.48
N ARG A 52 9.51 2.79 -0.31
CA ARG A 52 10.84 2.92 -0.93
C ARG A 52 11.76 1.83 -0.41
N TRP A 53 12.41 1.14 -1.32
CA TRP A 53 13.39 0.10 -1.03
C TRP A 53 14.74 0.51 -1.58
N GLY A 54 15.67 0.81 -0.68
CA GLY A 54 16.96 1.39 -1.05
C GLY A 54 16.79 2.77 -1.69
N ASP A 55 17.74 3.12 -2.57
CA ASP A 55 17.83 4.48 -3.12
C ASP A 55 17.01 4.67 -4.40
N THR A 56 16.69 3.59 -5.12
CA THR A 56 16.13 3.68 -6.49
C THR A 56 14.91 2.82 -6.76
N GLU A 57 14.48 1.98 -5.82
CA GLU A 57 13.38 1.04 -6.04
C GLU A 57 12.23 1.25 -5.06
N CYS A 58 11.08 0.69 -5.39
CA CYS A 58 9.89 0.60 -4.56
C CYS A 58 9.39 -0.84 -4.55
N LEU A 59 9.07 -1.35 -3.37
CA LEU A 59 8.18 -2.49 -3.25
C LEU A 59 6.75 -1.97 -3.32
N ILE A 60 6.00 -2.37 -4.34
CA ILE A 60 4.60 -1.97 -4.56
C ILE A 60 3.71 -3.18 -4.34
N GLY A 61 2.66 -3.03 -3.54
CA GLY A 61 1.61 -4.00 -3.33
C GLY A 61 0.26 -3.50 -3.83
N GLN A 62 -0.50 -4.39 -4.44
CA GLN A 62 -1.89 -4.15 -4.84
C GLN A 62 -2.79 -5.27 -4.31
N VAL A 63 -3.94 -4.89 -3.76
CA VAL A 63 -4.97 -5.79 -3.23
C VAL A 63 -6.36 -5.28 -3.61
N GLY A 64 -7.38 -6.10 -3.39
CA GLY A 64 -8.78 -5.71 -3.56
C GLY A 64 -9.54 -6.65 -4.49
N PRO A 65 -10.88 -6.60 -4.49
CA PRO A 65 -11.73 -7.51 -5.27
C PRO A 65 -11.32 -7.62 -6.74
N SER A 66 -10.99 -6.49 -7.39
CA SER A 66 -10.61 -6.46 -8.80
C SER A 66 -9.17 -6.91 -9.07
N THR A 67 -8.35 -7.05 -8.02
CA THR A 67 -6.99 -7.60 -8.09
C THR A 67 -6.97 -9.12 -7.94
N GLY A 68 -7.92 -9.69 -7.17
CA GLY A 68 -7.96 -11.11 -6.84
C GLY A 68 -6.98 -11.45 -5.72
N GLU A 69 -5.94 -12.24 -6.01
CA GLU A 69 -4.87 -12.49 -5.04
C GLU A 69 -3.96 -11.26 -4.88
N PRO A 70 -3.36 -11.03 -3.69
CA PRO A 70 -2.43 -9.93 -3.49
C PRO A 70 -1.24 -10.02 -4.45
N VAL A 71 -0.95 -8.92 -5.13
CA VAL A 71 0.21 -8.80 -6.02
C VAL A 71 1.25 -7.90 -5.35
N THR A 72 2.51 -8.31 -5.40
CA THR A 72 3.64 -7.46 -4.98
C THR A 72 4.74 -7.50 -6.05
N VAL A 73 5.24 -6.33 -6.42
CA VAL A 73 6.28 -6.16 -7.45
C VAL A 73 7.32 -5.14 -6.99
N VAL A 74 8.55 -5.29 -7.48
CA VAL A 74 9.59 -4.26 -7.34
C VAL A 74 9.63 -3.45 -8.62
N MET A 75 9.56 -2.13 -8.49
CA MET A 75 9.57 -1.18 -9.60
C MET A 75 10.55 -0.03 -9.31
N PRO A 76 11.09 0.64 -10.34
CA PRO A 76 11.87 1.85 -10.13
C PRO A 76 11.08 2.94 -9.39
N GLN A 77 11.75 3.73 -8.57
CA GLN A 77 11.19 4.95 -7.98
C GLN A 77 10.81 5.93 -9.09
N LEU A 78 9.74 6.67 -8.82
CA LEU A 78 9.35 7.84 -9.59
C LEU A 78 10.20 9.04 -9.17
N ALA A 79 10.03 10.16 -9.87
CA ALA A 79 10.61 11.43 -9.48
C ALA A 79 10.30 11.77 -8.01
N GLU A 80 11.24 12.47 -7.38
CA GLU A 80 11.19 12.88 -5.96
C GLU A 80 11.03 11.72 -4.96
N GLY A 81 11.43 10.50 -5.33
CA GLY A 81 11.38 9.33 -4.45
C GLY A 81 9.96 8.84 -4.15
N ARG A 82 9.01 9.12 -5.05
CA ARG A 82 7.65 8.56 -4.97
C ARG A 82 7.61 7.14 -5.53
N CYS A 83 6.57 6.41 -5.14
CA CYS A 83 6.37 5.03 -5.56
C CYS A 83 5.05 4.84 -6.31
N LEU A 84 4.02 5.62 -5.96
CA LEU A 84 2.70 5.52 -6.56
C LEU A 84 2.40 6.74 -7.43
N VAL A 85 1.68 6.50 -8.53
CA VAL A 85 1.15 7.55 -9.39
C VAL A 85 -0.20 8.03 -8.83
N GLY A 86 -0.40 9.34 -8.81
CA GLY A 86 -1.64 9.97 -8.33
C GLY A 86 -1.55 10.42 -6.87
N ALA A 87 -2.71 10.70 -6.27
CA ALA A 87 -2.81 11.17 -4.89
C ALA A 87 -2.78 9.99 -3.92
N THR A 88 -1.93 10.10 -2.91
CA THR A 88 -1.86 9.15 -1.80
C THR A 88 -2.52 9.76 -0.57
N ARG A 89 -3.02 8.90 0.31
CA ARG A 89 -3.53 9.28 1.62
C ARG A 89 -2.34 9.63 2.53
N ALA A 90 -2.45 10.71 3.30
CA ALA A 90 -1.47 11.03 4.32
C ALA A 90 -1.39 9.92 5.39
N ILE A 91 -0.18 9.62 5.84
CA ILE A 91 0.10 8.67 6.92
C ILE A 91 0.56 9.51 8.12
N ASP A 92 -0.40 10.13 8.80
CA ASP A 92 -0.22 11.07 9.92
C ASP A 92 -0.50 10.42 11.29
N TRP A 93 -0.37 9.10 11.35
CA TRP A 93 -1.11 8.28 12.28
C TRP A 93 -0.35 7.05 12.76
#